data_AF-A0A4W5L921-F1
#
_entry.id   AF-A0A4W5L921-F1
#
_cell.length_a   1.000
_cell.length_b   1.000
_cell.length_c   1.000
_cell.angle_alpha   90.00
_cell.angle_beta   90.00
_cell.angle_gamma   90.00
#
_symmetry.space_group_name_H-M   'P 1'
#
loop_
_entity.id
_entity.type
_entity.pdbx_description
1 polymer ?
#
loop_
_entity_poly.entity_id
_entity_poly.type
_entity_poly.pdbx_seq_one_letter_code
_entity_poly.pdbx_strand_id
1 'polypeptide(L)' 'MEKGRVTDTALGDSAILHNQHSYIMHSYSVENALFGMGNPLLDISAVVDKDFLDKYGLKPNDQILAEDKHKAM' A
#
# COMPACT_ATOMS: atom_id res chain seq x y z
N MET A 1 32.38 14.08 37.67
CA MET A 1 31.85 12.70 37.60
C MET A 1 30.40 12.81 37.19
N GLU A 2 30.13 12.34 35.99
CA GLU A 2 28.87 12.39 35.25
C GLU A 2 27.83 11.40 35.78
N LYS A 3 26.54 11.76 35.68
CA LYS A 3 25.39 10.92 35.29
C LYS A 3 24.13 11.79 35.48
N GLY A 4 23.29 12.08 34.52
CA GLY A 4 22.95 11.41 33.27
C GLY A 4 21.42 11.52 33.19
N ARG A 5 20.93 12.26 32.19
CA ARG A 5 19.49 12.52 31.96
C ARG A 5 18.80 11.18 31.67
N VAL A 6 17.79 10.81 32.46
CA VAL A 6 16.84 9.74 32.10
C VAL A 6 15.49 10.41 31.91
N THR A 7 15.17 10.72 30.65
CA THR A 7 13.79 10.90 30.22
C THR A 7 13.25 9.50 29.97
N ASP A 8 12.34 9.05 30.82
CA ASP A 8 11.46 7.95 30.45
C ASP A 8 10.04 8.32 30.90
N THR A 9 9.31 8.90 29.95
CA THR A 9 7.86 9.03 29.99
C THR A 9 7.26 7.64 29.94
N ALA A 10 7.10 7.02 31.11
CA ALA A 10 6.37 5.78 31.24
C ALA A 10 5.30 5.93 32.32
N LEU A 11 4.05 5.88 31.85
CA LEU A 11 2.94 5.23 32.54
C LEU A 11 2.53 5.85 33.89
N GLY A 12 1.69 6.88 33.84
CA GLY A 12 0.95 7.33 35.00
C GLY A 12 0.26 8.62 34.69
N ASP A 13 -1.04 8.55 34.40
CA ASP A 13 -2.06 9.49 34.88
C ASP A 13 -3.39 9.21 34.17
N SER A 14 -4.00 8.05 34.47
CA SER A 14 -5.44 7.88 34.27
C SER A 14 -6.18 8.47 35.48
N ALA A 15 -6.11 9.78 35.65
CA ALA A 15 -6.96 10.51 36.58
C ALA A 15 -7.11 11.98 36.14
N ILE A 16 -7.84 12.22 35.04
CA ILE A 16 -8.40 13.55 34.77
C ILE A 16 -9.93 13.45 34.76
N LEU A 17 -10.47 13.79 35.94
CA LEU A 17 -11.64 14.60 36.25
C LEU A 17 -12.79 14.69 35.22
N HIS A 18 -13.97 14.33 35.72
CA HIS A 18 -15.30 14.65 35.21
C HIS A 18 -15.46 16.16 34.95
N ASN A 19 -15.51 16.59 33.69
CA ASN A 19 -16.35 17.70 33.22
C ASN A 19 -16.55 17.61 31.70
N GLN A 20 -17.74 17.98 31.23
CA GLN A 20 -18.22 17.79 29.86
C GLN A 20 -17.27 18.42 28.81
N HIS A 21 -17.10 17.77 27.64
CA HIS A 21 -16.97 18.38 26.29
C HIS A 21 -16.61 17.28 25.26
N SER A 22 -17.45 17.12 24.24
CA SER A 22 -17.24 16.44 22.94
C SER A 22 -16.05 15.47 22.81
N TYR A 23 -16.33 14.16 22.70
CA TYR A 23 -15.34 13.16 22.31
C TYR A 23 -14.86 13.40 20.87
N ILE A 24 -13.65 13.92 20.72
CA ILE A 24 -12.96 13.94 19.43
C ILE A 24 -12.37 12.54 19.25
N MET A 25 -13.01 11.73 18.40
CA MET A 25 -12.46 10.45 17.95
C MET A 25 -11.15 10.72 17.20
N HIS A 26 -10.02 10.56 17.89
CA HIS A 26 -8.72 10.57 17.24
C HIS A 26 -8.56 9.23 16.53
N SER A 27 -8.49 9.23 15.20
CA SER A 27 -8.19 8.03 14.44
C SER A 27 -6.72 7.67 14.66
N TYR A 28 -6.46 6.66 15.48
CA TYR A 28 -5.13 6.05 15.57
C TYR A 28 -4.99 5.08 14.40
N SER A 29 -4.10 5.41 13.45
CA SER A 29 -3.67 4.45 12.43
C SER A 29 -2.59 3.57 13.04
N VAL A 30 -2.79 2.25 13.04
CA VAL A 30 -1.77 1.31 13.48
C VAL A 30 -0.76 1.12 12.36
N GLU A 31 0.53 1.19 12.70
CA GLU A 31 1.58 0.96 11.71
C GLU A 31 1.42 -0.46 11.13
N ASN A 32 1.51 -0.57 9.80
CA ASN A 32 1.34 -1.85 9.09
C ASN A 32 -0.05 -2.51 9.28
N ALA A 33 -1.11 -1.73 9.50
CA ALA A 33 -2.50 -2.22 9.59
C ALA A 33 -2.93 -3.11 8.41
N LEU A 34 -2.31 -2.90 7.24
CA LEU A 34 -2.56 -3.63 6.00
C LEU A 34 -1.22 -4.05 5.41
N PHE A 35 -1.08 -5.35 5.16
CA PHE A 35 0.06 -5.94 4.48
C PHE A 35 -0.40 -6.56 3.16
N GLY A 36 0.20 -6.12 2.06
CA GLY A 36 -0.02 -6.68 0.72
C GLY A 36 1.27 -7.25 0.16
N MET A 37 1.18 -8.42 -0.47
CA MET A 37 2.27 -9.00 -1.23
C MET A 37 1.78 -9.37 -2.63
N GLY A 38 2.63 -9.17 -3.63
CA GLY A 38 2.28 -9.41 -5.02
C GLY A 38 3.51 -9.27 -5.91
N ASN A 39 3.28 -9.35 -7.22
CA ASN A 39 4.34 -9.20 -8.20
C ASN A 39 4.49 -7.71 -8.57
N PRO A 40 5.60 -7.04 -8.22
CA PRO A 40 5.82 -5.66 -8.62
C PRO A 40 6.17 -5.62 -10.12
N LEU A 41 5.16 -5.35 -10.94
CA LEU A 41 5.30 -5.27 -12.40
C LEU A 41 5.22 -3.82 -12.87
N LEU A 42 5.90 -3.53 -13.99
CA LEU A 42 5.81 -2.23 -14.67
C LEU A 42 4.71 -2.28 -15.73
N ASP A 43 3.74 -1.38 -15.62
CA ASP A 43 2.71 -1.23 -16.63
C ASP A 43 3.25 -0.47 -17.85
N ILE A 44 3.10 -1.07 -19.03
CA ILE A 44 3.38 -0.44 -20.32
C ILE A 44 2.06 -0.34 -21.08
N SER A 45 1.69 0.88 -21.48
CA SER A 45 0.46 1.14 -22.22
C SER A 45 0.76 1.81 -23.56
N ALA A 46 -0.02 1.46 -24.58
CA ALA A 46 0.06 2.04 -25.92
C ALA A 46 -1.30 1.92 -26.61
N VAL A 47 -1.60 2.86 -27.52
CA VAL A 47 -2.73 2.72 -28.45
C VAL A 47 -2.27 1.80 -29.59
N VAL A 48 -2.96 0.68 -29.78
CA VAL A 48 -2.67 -0.31 -30.83
C VAL A 48 -3.89 -0.56 -31.69
N ASP A 49 -3.68 -1.09 -32.89
CA ASP A 49 -4.74 -1.48 -33.80
C ASP A 49 -5.16 -2.95 -33.61
N LYS A 50 -6.20 -3.37 -34.35
CA LYS A 50 -6.69 -4.75 -34.34
C LYS A 50 -5.63 -5.73 -34.87
N ASP A 51 -4.86 -5.32 -35.86
CA ASP A 51 -3.85 -6.17 -36.50
C ASP A 51 -2.74 -6.54 -35.52
N PHE A 52 -2.37 -5.63 -34.61
CA PHE A 52 -1.46 -5.93 -33.51
C PHE A 52 -2.03 -6.96 -32.54
N LEU A 53 -3.31 -6.82 -32.16
CA LEU A 53 -3.97 -7.80 -31.27
C LEU A 53 -4.01 -9.19 -31.94
N ASP A 54 -4.40 -9.25 -33.21
CA ASP A 54 -4.47 -10.49 -33.98
C ASP A 54 -3.07 -11.13 -34.12
N LYS A 55 -2.02 -10.33 -34.38
CA LYS A 55 -0.63 -10.79 -34.52
C LYS A 55 -0.16 -11.55 -33.27
N TYR A 56 -0.54 -11.08 -32.09
CA TYR A 56 -0.15 -11.70 -30.82
C TYR A 56 -1.24 -12.63 -30.25
N GLY A 57 -2.37 -12.81 -30.95
CA GLY A 57 -3.47 -13.65 -30.50
C GLY A 57 -4.17 -13.14 -29.23
N LEU A 58 -4.19 -11.82 -29.04
CA LEU A 58 -4.79 -11.15 -27.87
C LEU A 58 -6.26 -10.84 -28.14
N LYS A 59 -7.16 -11.13 -27.18
CA LYS A 59 -8.54 -10.65 -27.25
C LYS A 59 -8.65 -9.27 -26.59
N PRO A 60 -9.59 -8.42 -27.02
CA PRO A 60 -9.86 -7.17 -26.33
C PRO A 60 -10.21 -7.42 -24.85
N ASN A 61 -9.57 -6.67 -23.94
CA ASN A 61 -9.72 -6.74 -22.49
C ASN A 61 -9.20 -8.02 -21.80
N ASP A 62 -8.39 -8.84 -22.48
CA ASP A 62 -7.75 -10.00 -21.84
C ASP A 62 -6.65 -9.57 -20.86
N GLN A 63 -6.51 -10.34 -19.76
CA GLN A 63 -5.35 -10.31 -18.87
C GLN A 63 -4.71 -11.70 -18.87
N ILE A 64 -3.52 -11.81 -19.47
CA ILE A 64 -2.85 -13.09 -19.71
C ILE A 64 -1.40 -13.03 -19.26
N LEU A 65 -0.82 -14.19 -18.97
CA LEU A 65 0.62 -14.34 -18.84
C LEU A 65 1.26 -14.43 -20.24
N ALA A 66 2.47 -13.89 -20.37
CA ALA A 66 3.21 -13.97 -21.63
C ALA A 66 3.59 -15.43 -21.94
N GLU A 67 3.41 -15.84 -23.20
CA GLU A 67 3.82 -17.10 -23.79
C GLU A 67 4.90 -16.80 -24.84
N ASP A 68 5.51 -17.81 -25.45
CA ASP A 68 6.57 -17.59 -26.45
C ASP A 68 6.09 -16.78 -27.66
N LYS A 69 4.82 -16.90 -28.04
CA LYS A 69 4.21 -16.07 -29.11
C LYS A 69 4.11 -14.58 -28.76
N HIS A 70 4.18 -14.22 -27.48
CA HIS A 70 4.12 -12.83 -27.00
C HIS A 70 5.51 -12.19 -26.85
N LYS A 71 6.59 -12.97 -26.96
CA LYS A 71 7.95 -12.44 -26.95
C LYS A 71 8.25 -11.77 -28.28
N ALA A 72 9.06 -10.71 -28.25
CA ALA A 72 9.64 -10.18 -29.48
C ALA A 72 10.49 -11.27 -30.14
N MET A 73 10.35 -11.41 -31.46
CA MET A 73 11.27 -12.22 -32.27
C MET A 73 12.68 -11.63 -32.24
#